data_AF-A0A6A3P2V7-F1
#
_entry.id   AF-A0A6A3P2V7-F1
#
_cell.length_a   1.000
_cell.length_b   1.000
_cell.length_c   1.000
_cell.angle_alpha   90.00
_cell.angle_beta   90.00
_cell.angle_gamma   90.00
#
_symmetry.space_group_name_H-M   'P 1'
#
loop_
_entity.id
_entity.type
_entity.pdbx_description
1 polymer ?
#
loop_
_entity_poly.entity_id
_entity_poly.type
_entity_poly.pdbx_seq_one_letter_code
_entity_poly.pdbx_strand_id
1 'polypeptide(L)'
;MDSPNQSEPAARRLVEGLGCDLDIYNNFIESDGGQDIFIMATLCESRIVYLKNVRAGWYGPVPQADLFSAMCSDECLRSDELHKKALSLSRCTCAEVSAETFVRHDFCLESSARLLCTHLSECGHWGCQLEDFNCLRYEWDHLYPCASARASLSVAIMALVLAASWLQ
;
A
#
# COMPACT_ATOMS: atom_id res chain seq x y z
N MET A 1 -5.04 -41.15 -25.73
CA MET A 1 -4.16 -40.06 -26.21
C MET A 1 -4.69 -38.82 -25.56
N ASP A 2 -4.05 -38.33 -24.51
CA ASP A 2 -4.24 -36.95 -24.03
C ASP A 2 -2.96 -36.56 -23.30
N SER A 3 -2.31 -35.53 -23.82
CA SER A 3 -1.11 -34.92 -23.29
C SER A 3 -1.45 -33.47 -23.02
N PRO A 4 -1.20 -32.99 -21.81
CA PRO A 4 -0.76 -31.61 -21.61
C PRO A 4 0.39 -31.58 -20.59
N ASN A 5 1.35 -30.68 -20.56
CA ASN A 5 1.82 -29.60 -21.41
C ASN A 5 3.14 -29.22 -20.72
N GLN A 6 4.31 -29.65 -21.24
CA GLN A 6 5.61 -29.56 -20.55
C GLN A 6 6.22 -28.13 -20.52
N SER A 7 5.40 -27.08 -20.49
CA SER A 7 5.84 -25.69 -20.65
C SER A 7 6.07 -24.92 -19.34
N GLU A 8 5.70 -25.45 -18.18
CA GLU A 8 5.89 -24.77 -16.88
C GLU A 8 7.33 -24.71 -16.32
N PRO A 9 8.25 -25.68 -16.51
CA PRO A 9 9.56 -25.63 -15.83
C PRO A 9 10.54 -24.66 -16.49
N ALA A 10 10.39 -24.36 -17.78
CA ALA A 10 11.25 -23.42 -18.49
C ALA A 10 10.90 -21.96 -18.20
N ALA A 11 9.61 -21.64 -18.02
CA ALA A 11 9.15 -20.31 -17.62
C ALA A 11 9.58 -19.96 -16.20
N ARG A 12 9.50 -20.92 -15.24
CA ARG A 12 10.03 -20.74 -13.88
C ARG A 12 11.55 -20.51 -13.86
N ARG A 13 12.32 -21.25 -14.68
CA ARG A 13 13.77 -21.07 -14.81
C ARG A 13 14.21 -19.78 -15.50
N LEU A 14 13.40 -19.21 -16.38
CA LEU A 14 13.70 -17.92 -17.02
C LEU A 14 13.50 -16.74 -16.05
N VAL A 15 12.60 -16.88 -15.07
CA VAL A 15 12.42 -15.91 -13.98
C VAL A 15 13.55 -16.01 -12.96
N GLU A 16 14.08 -17.22 -12.69
CA GLU A 16 15.28 -17.43 -11.84
C GLU A 16 16.56 -16.76 -12.38
N GLY A 17 16.61 -16.39 -13.67
CA GLY A 17 17.75 -15.70 -14.31
C GLY A 17 17.70 -14.17 -14.26
N LEU A 18 16.58 -13.58 -13.82
CA LEU A 18 16.39 -12.14 -13.58
C LEU A 18 16.23 -11.89 -12.08
N GLY A 19 17.10 -12.54 -11.29
CA GLY A 19 17.00 -12.59 -9.84
C GLY A 19 16.96 -11.22 -9.16
N CYS A 20 16.44 -11.24 -7.93
CA CYS A 20 16.42 -10.11 -7.02
C CYS A 20 17.81 -9.46 -6.92
N ASP A 21 17.87 -8.15 -7.19
CA ASP A 21 19.07 -7.32 -7.04
C ASP A 21 18.96 -6.52 -5.73
N LEU A 22 19.49 -7.11 -4.65
CA LEU A 22 19.49 -6.51 -3.32
C LEU A 22 20.37 -5.24 -3.26
N ASP A 23 21.38 -5.12 -4.12
CA ASP A 23 22.21 -3.91 -4.15
C ASP A 23 21.40 -2.73 -4.70
N ILE A 24 20.59 -2.92 -5.74
CA ILE A 24 19.66 -1.89 -6.21
C ILE A 24 18.64 -1.52 -5.13
N TYR A 25 18.12 -2.51 -4.39
CA TYR A 25 17.22 -2.26 -3.27
C TYR A 25 17.88 -1.40 -2.18
N ASN A 26 19.07 -1.80 -1.71
CA ASN A 26 19.82 -1.11 -0.67
C ASN A 26 20.17 0.33 -1.09
N ASN A 27 20.64 0.50 -2.33
CA ASN A 27 20.91 1.83 -2.88
C ASN A 27 19.66 2.70 -2.95
N PHE A 28 18.49 2.11 -3.24
CA PHE A 28 17.23 2.86 -3.26
C PHE A 28 16.82 3.33 -1.86
N ILE A 29 16.84 2.45 -0.86
CA ILE A 29 16.44 2.82 0.51
C ILE A 29 17.39 3.84 1.16
N GLU A 30 18.67 3.87 0.74
CA GLU A 30 19.64 4.86 1.20
C GLU A 30 19.59 6.18 0.40
N SER A 31 18.86 6.20 -0.73
CA SER A 31 18.72 7.39 -1.56
C SER A 31 17.69 8.38 -1.00
N ASP A 32 17.80 9.65 -1.41
CA ASP A 32 16.77 10.68 -1.10
C ASP A 32 15.36 10.27 -1.55
N GLY A 33 15.27 9.42 -2.58
CA GLY A 33 14.00 8.95 -3.13
C GLY A 33 13.35 7.81 -2.35
N GLY A 34 14.09 7.12 -1.47
CA GLY A 34 13.64 5.94 -0.73
C GLY A 34 13.86 5.98 0.79
N GLN A 35 14.62 6.94 1.31
CA GLN A 35 14.94 7.07 2.74
C GLN A 35 13.71 7.13 3.67
N ASP A 36 12.58 7.62 3.15
CA ASP A 36 11.35 7.76 3.92
C ASP A 36 10.45 6.50 3.89
N ILE A 37 10.85 5.42 3.21
CA ILE A 37 9.99 4.24 2.98
C ILE A 37 9.41 3.67 4.29
N PHE A 38 10.26 3.40 5.27
CA PHE A 38 9.86 2.84 6.57
C PHE A 38 9.22 3.88 7.49
N ILE A 39 9.62 5.15 7.36
CA ILE A 39 9.01 6.25 8.11
C ILE A 39 7.55 6.41 7.67
N MET A 40 7.28 6.41 6.37
CA MET A 40 5.94 6.52 5.81
C MET A 40 5.08 5.30 6.15
N ALA A 41 5.64 4.08 6.12
CA ALA A 41 4.94 2.89 6.59
C ALA A 41 4.54 3.01 8.07
N THR A 42 5.48 3.42 8.93
CA THR A 42 5.23 3.61 10.37
C THR A 42 4.18 4.69 10.62
N LEU A 43 4.22 5.81 9.89
CA LEU A 43 3.22 6.88 10.01
C LEU A 43 1.84 6.43 9.52
N CYS A 44 1.78 5.66 8.43
CA CYS A 44 0.55 5.06 7.96
C CYS A 44 -0.04 4.11 9.00
N GLU A 45 0.77 3.20 9.55
CA GLU A 45 0.37 2.28 10.60
C GLU A 45 -0.15 3.04 11.83
N SER A 46 0.56 4.08 12.27
CA SER A 46 0.16 4.93 13.38
C SER A 46 -1.22 5.56 13.18
N ARG A 47 -1.53 6.05 11.96
CA ARG A 47 -2.87 6.57 11.63
C ARG A 47 -3.95 5.50 11.75
N ILE A 48 -3.68 4.30 11.26
CA ILE A 48 -4.61 3.16 11.33
C ILE A 48 -4.84 2.73 12.79
N VAL A 49 -3.76 2.60 13.56
CA VAL A 49 -3.81 2.26 14.99
C VAL A 49 -4.51 3.35 15.80
N TYR A 50 -4.33 4.62 15.42
CA TYR A 50 -5.07 5.71 16.05
C TYR A 50 -6.58 5.52 15.90
N LEU A 51 -7.09 5.15 14.72
CA LEU A 51 -8.52 4.84 14.53
C LEU A 51 -8.98 3.72 15.48
N LYS A 52 -8.18 2.67 15.64
CA LYS A 52 -8.46 1.59 16.59
C LYS A 52 -8.61 2.12 18.02
N ASN A 53 -7.70 2.99 18.43
CA ASN A 53 -7.65 3.52 19.79
C ASN A 53 -8.78 4.51 20.08
N VAL A 54 -9.09 5.44 19.17
CA VAL A 54 -10.20 6.40 19.41
C VAL A 54 -11.56 5.73 19.44
N ARG A 55 -11.68 4.58 18.76
CA ARG A 55 -12.87 3.75 18.73
C ARG A 55 -12.92 2.71 19.84
N ALA A 56 -11.88 2.60 20.68
CA ALA A 56 -11.91 1.69 21.81
C ALA A 56 -13.10 2.01 22.74
N GLY A 57 -14.00 1.05 22.91
CA GLY A 57 -15.23 1.20 23.71
C GLY A 57 -16.46 1.70 22.93
N TRP A 58 -16.34 2.00 21.64
CA TRP A 58 -17.48 2.26 20.77
C TRP A 58 -18.06 0.95 20.23
N TYR A 59 -19.37 0.92 19.94
CA TYR A 59 -20.04 -0.23 19.36
C TYR A 59 -20.11 -0.12 17.83
N GLY A 60 -19.84 -1.23 17.14
CA GLY A 60 -19.97 -1.35 15.69
C GLY A 60 -18.65 -1.20 14.91
N PRO A 61 -18.71 -1.37 13.58
CA PRO A 61 -17.54 -1.28 12.70
C PRO A 61 -17.03 0.16 12.59
N VAL A 62 -15.78 0.31 12.15
CA VAL A 62 -15.20 1.64 11.90
C VAL A 62 -15.92 2.28 10.71
N PRO A 63 -16.38 3.55 10.80
CA PRO A 63 -17.05 4.18 9.68
C PRO A 63 -16.18 4.25 8.43
N GLN A 64 -16.78 3.97 7.27
CA GLN A 64 -16.07 3.97 5.99
C GLN A 64 -15.33 5.29 5.71
N ALA A 65 -15.88 6.42 6.14
CA ALA A 65 -15.25 7.73 5.97
C ALA A 65 -13.92 7.85 6.75
N ASP A 66 -13.82 7.25 7.93
CA ASP A 66 -12.60 7.26 8.74
C ASP A 66 -11.55 6.34 8.10
N LEU A 67 -11.95 5.14 7.68
CA LEU A 67 -11.07 4.21 6.96
C LEU A 67 -10.53 4.85 5.68
N PHE A 68 -11.40 5.48 4.90
CA PHE A 68 -11.03 6.21 3.70
C PHE A 68 -10.07 7.37 4.00
N SER A 69 -10.33 8.15 5.06
CA SER A 69 -9.44 9.24 5.46
C SER A 69 -8.05 8.76 5.88
N ALA A 70 -7.94 7.60 6.52
CA ALA A 70 -6.64 7.03 6.86
C ALA A 70 -5.94 6.46 5.62
N MET A 71 -6.64 5.64 4.83
CA MET A 71 -6.07 4.97 3.66
C MET A 71 -5.68 5.91 2.51
N CYS A 72 -6.30 7.08 2.44
CA CYS A 72 -5.98 8.13 1.47
C CYS A 72 -5.10 9.24 2.06
N SER A 73 -4.51 9.04 3.24
CA SER A 73 -3.52 9.96 3.77
C SER A 73 -2.23 9.89 2.94
N ASP A 74 -1.47 10.98 2.95
CA ASP A 74 -0.24 11.07 2.16
C ASP A 74 0.80 10.02 2.60
N GLU A 75 0.86 9.68 3.89
CA GLU A 75 1.81 8.70 4.42
C GLU A 75 1.49 7.27 3.94
N CYS A 76 0.21 6.88 3.91
CA CYS A 76 -0.19 5.57 3.40
C CYS A 76 0.02 5.46 1.88
N LEU A 77 -0.37 6.50 1.13
CA LEU A 77 -0.16 6.54 -0.32
C LEU A 77 1.33 6.53 -0.68
N ARG A 78 2.13 7.33 0.03
CA ARG A 78 3.56 7.43 -0.20
C ARG A 78 4.29 6.16 0.22
N SER A 79 3.89 5.53 1.32
CA SER A 79 4.41 4.23 1.73
C SER A 79 4.25 3.21 0.59
N ASP A 80 3.02 3.00 0.11
CA ASP A 80 2.76 2.01 -0.95
C ASP A 80 3.52 2.33 -2.25
N GLU A 81 3.61 3.60 -2.62
CA GLU A 81 4.37 4.04 -3.80
C GLU A 81 5.85 3.72 -3.67
N LEU A 82 6.46 4.00 -2.52
CA LEU A 82 7.88 3.75 -2.26
C LEU A 82 8.18 2.25 -2.26
N HIS A 83 7.34 1.43 -1.62
CA HIS A 83 7.50 -0.01 -1.61
C HIS A 83 7.35 -0.61 -3.01
N LYS A 84 6.31 -0.19 -3.76
CA LYS A 84 6.12 -0.57 -5.18
C LYS A 84 7.34 -0.23 -6.02
N LYS A 85 7.87 0.98 -5.84
CA LYS A 85 9.03 1.46 -6.58
C LYS A 85 10.28 0.63 -6.24
N ALA A 86 10.54 0.38 -4.95
CA ALA A 86 11.66 -0.44 -4.50
C ALA A 86 11.63 -1.83 -5.16
N LEU A 87 10.50 -2.55 -5.06
CA LEU A 87 10.33 -3.87 -5.68
C LEU A 87 10.47 -3.81 -7.21
N SER A 88 9.92 -2.77 -7.85
CA SER A 88 10.02 -2.65 -9.31
C SER A 88 11.45 -2.41 -9.81
N LEU A 89 12.26 -1.67 -9.05
CA LEU A 89 13.64 -1.36 -9.41
C LEU A 89 14.56 -2.54 -9.16
N SER A 90 14.46 -3.16 -7.98
CA SER A 90 15.31 -4.29 -7.59
C SER A 90 14.88 -5.61 -8.19
N ARG A 91 13.64 -5.70 -8.70
CA ARG A 91 13.00 -6.93 -9.18
C ARG A 91 12.87 -8.01 -8.10
N CYS A 92 13.08 -7.63 -6.84
CA CYS A 92 12.88 -8.52 -5.72
C CYS A 92 11.39 -8.68 -5.44
N THR A 93 11.04 -9.84 -4.90
CA THR A 93 9.78 -10.07 -4.20
C THR A 93 9.85 -9.48 -2.80
N CYS A 94 8.69 -9.19 -2.20
CA CYS A 94 8.69 -8.69 -0.82
C CYS A 94 9.26 -9.74 0.15
N ALA A 95 9.14 -11.04 -0.13
CA ALA A 95 9.65 -12.10 0.72
C ALA A 95 11.19 -12.14 0.73
N GLU A 96 11.82 -11.96 -0.43
CA GLU A 96 13.29 -11.86 -0.53
C GLU A 96 13.81 -10.65 0.24
N VAL A 97 13.14 -9.50 0.12
CA VAL A 97 13.52 -8.29 0.88
C VAL A 97 13.30 -8.48 2.38
N SER A 98 12.15 -9.04 2.79
CA SER A 98 11.78 -9.22 4.20
C SER A 98 12.70 -10.21 4.94
N ALA A 99 13.25 -11.19 4.23
CA ALA A 99 14.21 -12.14 4.79
C ALA A 99 15.51 -11.44 5.25
N GLU A 100 15.93 -10.38 4.56
CA GLU A 100 17.13 -9.59 4.89
C GLU A 100 16.84 -8.47 5.89
N THR A 101 15.62 -7.91 5.90
CA THR A 101 15.23 -6.79 6.79
C THR A 101 14.58 -7.24 8.10
N PHE A 102 14.51 -8.54 8.38
CA PHE A 102 13.73 -9.20 9.43
C PHE A 102 13.87 -8.62 10.85
N VAL A 103 14.96 -7.90 11.13
CA VAL A 103 15.24 -7.34 12.46
C VAL A 103 14.56 -5.97 12.69
N ARG A 104 14.11 -5.26 11.64
CA ARG A 104 13.54 -3.91 11.78
C ARG A 104 12.14 -3.75 11.19
N HIS A 105 11.88 -4.29 10.00
CA HIS A 105 10.63 -4.09 9.27
C HIS A 105 10.35 -5.30 8.36
N ASP A 106 9.13 -5.84 8.40
CA ASP A 106 8.67 -6.89 7.48
C ASP A 106 8.00 -6.23 6.27
N PHE A 107 8.74 -6.14 5.16
CA PHE A 107 8.35 -5.41 3.97
C PHE A 107 7.01 -5.92 3.39
N CYS A 108 6.73 -7.23 3.45
CA CYS A 108 5.47 -7.77 2.95
C CYS A 108 4.27 -7.27 3.78
N LEU A 109 4.47 -6.93 5.05
CA LEU A 109 3.44 -6.47 5.97
C LEU A 109 3.12 -4.98 5.86
N GLU A 110 4.03 -4.19 5.28
CA GLU A 110 3.96 -2.71 5.25
C GLU A 110 3.07 -2.12 4.15
N SER A 111 2.39 -2.96 3.38
CA SER A 111 1.30 -2.54 2.49
C SER A 111 0.21 -1.88 3.32
N SER A 112 -0.17 -0.64 2.99
CA SER A 112 -1.12 0.14 3.81
C SER A 112 -2.45 -0.57 4.00
N ALA A 113 -2.93 -1.25 2.95
CA ALA A 113 -4.16 -2.04 3.03
C ALA A 113 -3.98 -3.26 3.93
N ARG A 114 -2.81 -3.92 3.90
CA ARG A 114 -2.51 -5.03 4.81
C ARG A 114 -2.41 -4.57 6.26
N LEU A 115 -1.82 -3.40 6.52
CA LEU A 115 -1.82 -2.78 7.84
C LEU A 115 -3.25 -2.53 8.33
N LEU A 116 -4.13 -2.01 7.47
CA LEU A 116 -5.55 -1.80 7.78
C LEU A 116 -6.23 -3.11 8.18
N CYS A 117 -6.06 -4.14 7.35
CA CYS A 117 -6.58 -5.48 7.59
C CYS A 117 -6.07 -6.07 8.91
N THR A 118 -4.77 -5.91 9.19
CA THR A 118 -4.12 -6.45 10.40
C THR A 118 -4.65 -5.77 11.66
N HIS A 119 -4.79 -4.44 11.64
CA HIS A 119 -5.11 -3.69 12.85
C HIS A 119 -6.60 -3.57 13.13
N LEU A 120 -7.41 -3.42 12.09
CA LEU A 120 -8.85 -3.17 12.20
C LEU A 120 -9.72 -4.35 11.75
N SER A 121 -9.12 -5.41 11.18
CA SER A 121 -9.87 -6.54 10.59
C SER A 121 -10.82 -6.12 9.44
N GLU A 122 -10.55 -4.96 8.82
CA GLU A 122 -11.31 -4.40 7.70
C GLU A 122 -10.73 -4.87 6.35
N CYS A 123 -10.44 -6.17 6.23
CA CYS A 123 -10.13 -6.82 4.97
C CYS A 123 -11.42 -7.31 4.31
N GLY A 124 -11.63 -7.00 3.03
CA GLY A 124 -12.57 -7.78 2.23
C GLY A 124 -12.10 -9.23 2.06
N HIS A 125 -12.89 -10.05 1.37
CA HIS A 125 -12.54 -11.45 1.03
C HIS A 125 -11.64 -11.53 -0.22
N TRP A 126 -10.58 -10.71 -0.25
CA TRP A 126 -9.81 -10.40 -1.47
C TRP A 126 -8.82 -11.49 -1.91
N GLY A 127 -8.57 -12.53 -1.10
CA GLY A 127 -7.79 -13.70 -1.52
C GLY A 127 -6.31 -13.44 -1.86
N CYS A 128 -5.76 -12.28 -1.48
CA CYS A 128 -4.39 -11.89 -1.78
C CYS A 128 -3.35 -12.70 -1.00
N GLN A 129 -2.33 -13.20 -1.69
CA GLN A 129 -1.18 -13.88 -1.07
C GLN A 129 -0.29 -12.89 -0.31
N LEU A 130 0.55 -13.37 0.60
CA LEU A 130 1.49 -12.50 1.35
C LEU A 130 2.54 -11.87 0.42
N GLU A 131 3.05 -12.66 -0.52
CA GLU A 131 4.12 -12.28 -1.47
C GLU A 131 3.63 -11.24 -2.50
N ASP A 132 2.32 -11.17 -2.74
CA ASP A 132 1.72 -10.11 -3.55
C ASP A 132 1.47 -8.87 -2.68
N PHE A 133 2.51 -8.05 -2.56
CA PHE A 133 2.48 -6.79 -1.82
C PHE A 133 1.36 -5.84 -2.32
N ASN A 134 1.04 -5.88 -3.61
CA ASN A 134 0.18 -4.89 -4.28
C ASN A 134 -1.30 -5.25 -4.28
N CYS A 135 -1.62 -6.54 -4.25
CA CYS A 135 -2.99 -7.03 -4.40
C CYS A 135 -3.98 -6.36 -3.43
N LEU A 136 -3.67 -6.33 -2.13
CA LEU A 136 -4.61 -5.77 -1.14
C LEU A 136 -4.86 -4.27 -1.37
N ARG A 137 -3.82 -3.52 -1.71
CA ARG A 137 -3.98 -2.09 -1.99
C ARG A 137 -4.79 -1.86 -3.27
N TYR A 138 -4.55 -2.67 -4.30
CA TYR A 138 -5.32 -2.63 -5.54
C TYR A 138 -6.81 -2.88 -5.30
N GLU A 139 -7.15 -3.92 -4.53
CA GLU A 139 -8.53 -4.28 -4.19
C GLU A 139 -9.22 -3.17 -3.38
N TRP A 140 -8.50 -2.57 -2.43
CA TRP A 140 -8.97 -1.39 -1.70
C TRP A 140 -9.30 -0.23 -2.65
N ASP A 141 -8.34 0.16 -3.50
CA ASP A 141 -8.49 1.30 -4.41
C ASP A 141 -9.56 1.06 -5.49
N HIS A 142 -9.82 -0.19 -5.87
CA HIS A 142 -10.90 -0.56 -6.78
C HIS A 142 -12.28 -0.22 -6.20
N LEU A 143 -12.49 -0.46 -4.90
CA LEU A 143 -13.75 -0.18 -4.21
C LEU A 143 -13.83 1.26 -3.70
N TYR A 144 -12.71 1.82 -3.25
CA TYR A 144 -12.63 3.11 -2.54
C TYR A 144 -11.50 4.00 -3.08
N PRO A 145 -11.59 4.47 -4.34
CA PRO A 145 -10.50 5.20 -4.97
C PRO A 145 -10.25 6.56 -4.29
N CYS A 146 -9.00 6.81 -3.89
CA CYS A 146 -8.60 8.07 -3.26
C CYS A 146 -8.73 9.32 -4.15
N ALA A 147 -8.88 9.14 -5.47
CA ALA A 147 -9.16 10.24 -6.40
C ALA A 147 -10.46 11.00 -6.08
N SER A 148 -11.43 10.32 -5.45
CA SER A 148 -12.69 10.94 -5.01
C SER A 148 -12.51 11.95 -3.86
N ALA A 149 -11.46 11.80 -3.04
CA ALA A 149 -11.15 12.72 -1.93
C ALA A 149 -10.65 14.09 -2.44
N ARG A 150 -9.69 14.05 -3.38
CA ARG A 150 -9.04 15.26 -3.91
C ARG A 150 -9.98 16.04 -4.83
N ALA A 151 -10.78 15.35 -5.66
CA ALA A 151 -11.76 16.00 -6.54
C ALA A 151 -12.86 16.74 -5.75
N SER A 152 -13.36 16.15 -4.65
CA SER A 152 -14.40 16.77 -3.82
C SER A 152 -13.95 18.10 -3.19
N LEU A 153 -12.74 18.14 -2.63
CA LEU A 153 -12.16 19.34 -2.01
C LEU A 153 -11.89 20.45 -3.03
N SER A 154 -11.33 20.10 -4.19
CA SER A 154 -11.07 21.07 -5.25
C SER A 154 -12.35 21.69 -5.82
N VAL A 155 -13.41 20.90 -6.00
CA VAL A 155 -14.71 21.39 -6.47
C VAL A 155 -15.38 22.30 -5.42
N ALA A 156 -15.30 21.95 -4.13
CA ALA A 156 -15.85 22.77 -3.06
C ALA A 156 -15.13 24.13 -2.94
N ILE A 157 -13.80 24.15 -3.07
CA ILE A 157 -13.01 25.39 -3.06
C ILE A 157 -13.37 26.25 -4.28
N MET A 158 -13.45 25.65 -5.48
CA MET A 158 -13.86 26.38 -6.68
C MET A 158 -15.27 26.95 -6.57
N ALA A 159 -16.21 26.20 -5.97
CA ALA A 159 -17.58 26.68 -5.74
C ALA A 159 -17.62 27.85 -4.74
N LEU A 160 -16.81 27.81 -3.67
CA LEU A 160 -16.70 28.90 -2.71
C LEU A 160 -16.05 30.15 -3.31
N VAL A 161 -14.98 29.99 -4.09
CA VAL A 161 -14.32 31.10 -4.80
C VAL A 161 -15.28 31.74 -5.81
N LEU A 162 -16.01 30.93 -6.58
CA LEU A 162 -17.03 31.42 -7.48
C LEU A 162 -18.13 32.15 -6.70
N ALA A 163 -18.72 31.54 -5.66
CA ALA A 163 -19.76 32.18 -4.86
C ALA A 163 -19.30 33.52 -4.23
N ALA A 164 -18.06 33.59 -3.74
CA ALA A 164 -17.49 34.82 -3.20
C ALA A 164 -17.31 35.91 -4.26
N SER A 165 -16.99 35.53 -5.51
CA SER A 165 -16.82 36.47 -6.63
C SER A 165 -18.13 37.12 -7.12
N TRP A 166 -19.30 36.54 -6.78
CA TRP A 166 -20.63 37.11 -7.07
C TRP A 166 -21.15 38.03 -5.96
N LEU A 167 -20.43 38.15 -4.84
CA LEU A 167 -20.80 38.96 -3.66
C LEU A 167 -20.01 40.29 -3.59
N GLN A 168 -19.16 40.58 -4.58
CA GLN A 168 -18.46 41.85 -4.78
C GLN A 168 -19.02 42.58 -6.00
#